data_AF-A0A538R0F0-F1
#
_entry.id   AF-A0A538R0F0-F1
#
_cell.length_a   1.000
_cell.length_b   1.000
_cell.length_c   1.000
_cell.angle_alpha   90.00
_cell.angle_beta   90.00
_cell.angle_gamma   90.00
#
_symmetry.space_group_name_H-M   'P 1'
#
loop_
_entity.id
_entity.type
_entity.pdbx_description
1 polymer ?
#
loop_
_entity_poly.entity_id
_entity_poly.type
_entity_poly.pdbx_seq_one_letter_code
_entity_poly.pdbx_strand_id
1 'polypeptide(L)' 'MRYVIVCAVFVAAVALLAVVAAMRQPARRPVPCNGRIVIMRAPRGEPLECVCVEGVLSTCFSPGP' A
#
# COMPACT_ATOMS: atom_id res chain seq x y z
N MET A 1 -20.09 29.05 -18.34
CA MET A 1 -19.38 29.03 -17.04
C MET A 1 -19.79 27.88 -16.11
N ARG A 2 -21.07 27.63 -15.82
CA ARG A 2 -21.50 26.47 -14.98
C ARG A 2 -20.93 25.13 -15.44
N TYR A 3 -20.98 24.83 -16.74
CA TYR A 3 -20.43 23.58 -17.28
C TYR A 3 -18.92 23.43 -17.07
N VAL A 4 -18.17 24.52 -17.16
CA VAL A 4 -16.71 24.52 -16.96
C VAL A 4 -16.37 24.19 -15.51
N ILE A 5 -17.12 24.76 -14.55
CA ILE A 5 -16.95 24.47 -13.12
C ILE A 5 -17.28 23.02 -12.83
N VAL A 6 -18.37 22.49 -13.39
CA VAL A 6 -18.77 21.09 -13.22
C VAL A 6 -17.69 20.14 -13.75
N CYS A 7 -17.15 20.40 -14.95
CA CYS A 7 -16.06 19.59 -15.50
C CYS A 7 -14.79 19.66 -14.64
N ALA A 8 -14.41 20.85 -14.17
CA ALA A 8 -13.21 21.02 -13.33
C ALA A 8 -13.32 20.25 -12.01
N VAL A 9 -14.48 20.33 -11.34
CA VAL A 9 -14.75 19.58 -10.10
C VAL A 9 -14.73 18.08 -10.35
N PHE A 10 -15.34 17.62 -11.45
CA PHE A 10 -15.35 16.20 -11.79
C PHE A 10 -13.94 15.66 -12.03
N VAL A 11 -13.12 16.38 -12.81
CA VAL A 11 -11.73 16.00 -13.08
C VAL A 11 -10.91 15.97 -11.79
N ALA A 12 -11.05 16.97 -10.92
CA ALA A 12 -10.36 17.02 -9.64
C ALA A 12 -10.74 15.83 -8.73
N ALA A 13 -12.02 15.49 -8.67
CA ALA A 13 -12.51 14.36 -7.88
C ALA A 13 -11.95 13.01 -8.38
N VAL A 14 -11.95 12.79 -9.70
CA VAL A 14 -11.40 11.57 -10.31
C VAL A 14 -9.89 11.48 -10.06
N ALA A 15 -9.15 12.58 -10.22
CA ALA A 15 -7.72 12.62 -9.94
C ALA A 15 -7.42 12.26 -8.47
N LEU A 16 -8.19 12.82 -7.53
CA LEU A 16 -8.04 12.51 -6.11
C LEU A 16 -8.29 11.03 -5.81
N LEU A 17 -9.34 10.46 -6.39
CA LEU A 17 -9.67 9.03 -6.26
C LEU A 17 -8.57 8.13 -6.82
N ALA A 18 -8.02 8.48 -7.98
CA ALA A 18 -6.91 7.74 -8.58
C ALA A 18 -5.65 7.76 -7.71
N VAL A 19 -5.32 8.91 -7.10
CA VAL A 19 -4.20 9.03 -6.16
C VAL A 19 -4.43 8.16 -4.92
N VAL A 20 -5.64 8.20 -4.34
CA VAL A 20 -5.98 7.36 -3.17
C VAL A 20 -5.91 5.87 -3.53
N ALA A 21 -6.40 5.48 -4.70
CA ALA A 21 -6.34 4.11 -5.18
C ALA A 21 -4.89 3.65 -5.44
N ALA A 22 -4.03 4.53 -5.96
CA ALA A 22 -2.61 4.24 -6.16
C ALA A 22 -1.83 4.15 -4.84
N MET A 23 -2.20 4.94 -3.82
CA MET A 23 -1.61 4.87 -2.49
C MET A 23 -2.04 3.63 -1.70
N ARG A 24 -3.21 3.06 -2.02
CA ARG A 24 -3.56 1.72 -1.57
C ARG A 24 -2.66 0.76 -2.32
N GLN A 25 -1.47 0.51 -1.76
CA GLN A 25 -0.59 -0.55 -2.22
C GLN A 25 -1.45 -1.78 -2.45
N PRO A 26 -1.37 -2.44 -3.63
CA PRO A 26 -2.14 -3.64 -3.88
C PRO A 26 -1.83 -4.57 -2.73
N ALA A 27 -2.84 -4.84 -1.89
CA ALA A 27 -2.69 -5.65 -0.70
C ALA A 27 -2.17 -6.99 -1.21
N ARG A 28 -0.84 -7.18 -1.11
CA ARG A 28 -0.20 -8.43 -1.47
C ARG A 28 -0.91 -9.45 -0.62
N ARG A 29 -1.50 -10.42 -1.31
CA ARG A 29 -2.23 -11.57 -0.74
C ARG A 29 -1.65 -11.90 0.64
N PRO A 30 -2.44 -11.91 1.72
CA PRO A 30 -1.92 -12.12 3.06
C PRO A 30 -1.09 -13.41 3.06
N VAL A 31 0.22 -13.26 3.25
CA VAL A 31 1.14 -14.39 3.32
C VAL A 31 1.02 -14.92 4.74
N PRO A 32 0.59 -16.19 4.94
CA PRO A 32 0.53 -16.77 6.27
C PRO A 32 1.94 -16.80 6.86
N CYS A 33 2.10 -16.24 8.06
CA CYS A 33 3.40 -16.17 8.71
C CYS A 33 3.35 -16.66 10.16
N ASN A 34 4.33 -17.48 10.52
CA ASN A 34 4.50 -18.05 11.86
C ASN A 34 5.74 -17.41 12.50
N GLY A 35 5.53 -16.44 13.39
CA GLY A 35 6.60 -15.71 14.07
C GLY A 35 6.18 -14.30 14.45
N ARG A 36 7.02 -13.58 15.22
CA ARG A 36 6.76 -12.17 15.58
C ARG A 36 7.28 -11.21 14.49
N ILE A 37 8.41 -11.55 13.87
CA ILE A 37 9.06 -10.82 12.78
C ILE A 37 9.50 -11.85 11.72
N VAL A 38 9.18 -11.60 10.45
CA VAL A 38 9.61 -12.44 9.31
C VAL A 38 10.38 -11.59 8.30
N ILE A 39 11.51 -12.11 7.81
CA ILE A 39 12.29 -11.45 6.76
C ILE A 39 11.73 -11.88 5.40
N MET A 40 11.19 -10.91 4.65
CA MET A 40 10.65 -11.12 3.31
C MET A 40 11.50 -10.40 2.26
N ARG A 41 11.43 -10.86 1.02
CA ARG A 41 12.09 -10.20 -0.11
C ARG A 41 11.14 -9.20 -0.77
N ALA A 42 11.56 -7.93 -0.84
CA ALA A 42 10.89 -6.87 -1.58
C ALA A 42 10.81 -7.24 -3.07
N PRO A 43 9.84 -6.67 -3.83
CA PRO A 43 9.83 -6.83 -5.29
C PRO A 43 11.14 -6.39 -5.96
N ARG A 44 11.88 -5.48 -5.34
CA ARG A 44 13.18 -4.99 -5.81
C ARG A 44 14.37 -5.81 -5.28
N GLY A 45 14.12 -6.92 -4.58
CA GLY A 45 15.16 -7.81 -4.06
C GLY A 45 15.68 -7.46 -2.67
N GLU A 46 15.35 -6.29 -2.14
CA GLU A 46 15.78 -5.83 -0.81
C GLU A 46 15.14 -6.66 0.32
N PRO A 47 15.87 -7.00 1.39
CA PRO A 47 15.26 -7.62 2.57
C PRO A 47 14.35 -6.61 3.28
N LEU A 48 13.18 -7.08 3.69
CA LEU A 48 12.20 -6.34 4.49
C LEU A 48 11.89 -7.15 5.74
N GLU A 49 11.87 -6.51 6.90
CA GLU A 49 11.39 -7.10 8.14
C GLU A 49 9.91 -6.81 8.30
N CYS A 50 9.09 -7.84 8.27
CA CYS A 50 7.64 -7.71 8.37
C CYS A 50 7.13 -8.26 9.70
N VAL A 51 6.29 -7.49 10.39
CA VAL A 51 5.64 -7.88 11.64
C VAL A 51 4.40 -8.70 11.32
N CYS A 52 4.25 -9.82 12.02
CA CYS A 52 3.09 -10.69 11.90
C CYS A 52 2.13 -10.44 13.07
N VAL A 53 0.89 -10.11 12.74
CA VAL A 53 -0.19 -9.88 13.70
C VAL A 53 -1.30 -10.86 13.37
N GLU A 54 -1.71 -11.67 14.36
CA GLU A 54 -2.78 -12.68 14.18
C GLU A 54 -2.52 -13.68 13.04
N GLY A 55 -1.26 -14.05 12.80
CA GLY A 55 -0.87 -14.98 11.73
C GLY A 55 -0.85 -14.36 10.32
N VAL A 56 -1.10 -13.05 10.22
CA VAL A 56 -1.10 -12.30 8.96
C VAL A 56 0.01 -11.25 8.98
N LEU A 57 0.64 -11.10 7.82
CA LEU A 57 1.68 -10.10 7.59
C LEU A 57 1.08 -8.69 7.62
N SER A 58 1.57 -7.86 8.55
CA SER A 58 1.05 -6.51 8.81
C SER A 58 1.99 -5.45 8.24
N THR A 59 2.90 -4.90 9.04
CA THR A 59 3.78 -3.79 8.66
C THR A 59 5.17 -4.30 8.31
N CYS A 60 5.73 -3.85 7.17
CA CYS A 60 7.11 -4.13 6.78
C CYS A 60 7.99 -2.89 6.90
N PHE A 61 9.20 -3.07 7.41
CA PHE A 61 10.21 -2.04 7.60
C PHE A 61 11.51 -2.46 6.93
N SER A 62 12.36 -1.48 6.58
CA SER A 62 13.74 -1.78 6.20
C SER A 62 14.49 -2.35 7.41
N PRO A 63 15.23 -3.46 7.27
CA PRO A 63 16.01 -4.02 8.36
C PRO A 63 16.98 -2.99 8.92
N GLY A 64 17.14 -2.98 10.24
CA GLY A 64 18.16 -2.19 10.92
C GLY A 64 19.58 -2.73 10.64
N PRO A 65 20.63 -1.94 10.94
CA PRO A 65 22.03 -2.39 10.91
C PRO A 65 22.36 -3.44 11.98
#